data_AF-T1ZEG2-F1
#
_entry.id   AF-T1ZEG2-F1
#
_cell.length_a   1.000
_cell.length_b   1.000
_cell.length_c   1.000
_cell.angle_alpha   90.00
_cell.angle_beta   90.00
_cell.angle_gamma   90.00
#
_symmetry.space_group_name_H-M   'P 1'
#
loop_
_entity.id
_entity.type
_entity.pdbx_description
1 polymer ?
#
loop_
_entity_poly.entity_id
_entity_poly.type
_entity_poly.pdbx_seq_one_letter_code
_entity_poly.pdbx_strand_id
1 'polypeptide(L)'
;MKKFLEMILERASEFINYKNDTQDLEEDNADILQMIETALQKKSGVHVIFSDKSFTGDIVKYDKGRQQLIVKNFQKSMSTIIRISDIKRIRLVPNTIREAQKRNSNLK
;
A
#
# COMPACT_ATOMS: atom_id res chain seq x y z
N MET A 1 6.47 40.48 -19.41
CA MET A 1 6.35 39.19 -20.12
C MET A 1 7.31 38.12 -19.60
N LYS A 2 8.56 38.45 -19.23
CA LYS A 2 9.55 37.48 -18.71
C LYS A 2 9.09 36.70 -17.46
N LYS A 3 8.53 37.39 -16.46
CA LYS A 3 7.95 36.78 -15.25
C LYS A 3 6.80 35.78 -15.50
N PHE A 4 6.02 36.01 -16.56
CA PHE A 4 4.89 35.14 -16.89
C PHE A 4 5.39 33.83 -17.54
N LEU A 5 6.44 33.93 -18.37
CA LEU A 5 7.11 32.77 -18.94
C LEU A 5 7.83 31.95 -17.86
N GLU A 6 8.51 32.60 -16.92
CA GLU A 6 9.13 31.95 -15.77
C GLU A 6 8.09 31.17 -14.96
N MET A 7 6.94 31.77 -14.63
CA MET A 7 5.86 31.12 -13.89
C MET A 7 5.25 29.91 -14.63
N ILE A 8 5.13 29.98 -15.97
CA ILE A 8 4.64 28.86 -16.78
C ILE A 8 5.70 27.75 -16.83
N LEU A 9 6.98 28.11 -16.95
CA LEU A 9 8.10 27.17 -16.94
C LEU A 9 8.19 26.44 -15.59
N GLU A 10 8.01 27.16 -14.49
CA GLU A 10 7.97 26.62 -13.13
C GLU A 10 6.85 25.57 -13.00
N ARG A 11 5.61 25.94 -13.35
CA ARG A 11 4.47 25.00 -13.32
C ARG A 11 4.63 23.80 -14.24
N ALA A 12 5.22 23.99 -15.42
CA ALA A 12 5.50 22.88 -16.33
C ALA A 12 6.57 21.95 -15.75
N SER A 13 7.61 22.51 -15.11
CA SER A 13 8.66 21.72 -14.47
C SER A 13 8.14 20.95 -13.25
N GLU A 14 7.28 21.55 -12.44
CA GLU A 14 6.58 20.87 -11.33
C GLU A 14 5.72 19.70 -11.85
N PHE A 15 5.02 19.89 -12.97
CA PHE A 15 4.19 18.83 -13.58
C PHE A 15 5.01 17.67 -14.16
N ILE A 16 6.18 17.96 -14.73
CA ILE A 16 7.12 16.94 -15.24
C ILE A 16 7.80 16.22 -14.07
N ASN A 17 8.25 16.95 -13.04
CA ASN A 17 8.97 16.38 -11.89
C ASN A 17 8.08 15.53 -10.98
N TYR A 18 6.77 15.82 -10.88
CA TYR A 18 5.82 14.93 -10.19
C TYR A 18 5.87 13.47 -10.70
N LYS A 19 6.21 13.28 -11.99
CA LYS A 19 6.37 11.97 -12.61
C LYS A 19 7.69 11.28 -12.23
N ASN A 20 8.75 12.05 -11.94
CA ASN A 20 10.05 11.54 -11.53
C ASN A 20 10.05 11.10 -10.05
N ASP A 21 9.35 11.82 -9.17
CA ASP A 21 9.14 11.42 -7.76
C ASP A 21 8.52 10.02 -7.64
N THR A 22 7.72 9.60 -8.64
CA THR A 22 7.08 8.28 -8.62
C THR A 22 8.09 7.15 -8.84
N GLN A 23 9.19 7.40 -9.58
CA GLN A 23 10.23 6.41 -9.85
C GLN A 23 11.17 6.23 -8.65
N ASP A 24 11.58 7.32 -8.00
CA ASP A 24 12.43 7.26 -6.80
C ASP A 24 11.70 6.56 -5.64
N LEU A 25 10.38 6.79 -5.49
CA LEU A 25 9.55 6.08 -4.52
C LEU A 25 9.40 4.59 -4.82
N GLU A 26 9.52 4.15 -6.08
CA GLU A 26 9.45 2.72 -6.44
C GLU A 26 10.73 1.96 -6.08
N GLU A 27 11.90 2.61 -6.15
CA GLU A 27 13.18 2.02 -5.73
C GLU A 27 13.23 1.86 -4.20
N ASP A 28 12.88 2.90 -3.44
CA ASP A 28 12.87 2.84 -1.96
C ASP A 28 11.87 1.82 -1.41
N ASN A 29 10.79 1.55 -2.15
CA ASN A 29 9.73 0.62 -1.75
C ASN A 29 9.81 -0.76 -2.44
N ALA A 30 10.90 -1.07 -3.13
CA ALA A 30 11.05 -2.32 -3.88
C ALA A 30 10.76 -3.57 -3.04
N ASP A 31 11.26 -3.62 -1.80
CA ASP A 31 11.01 -4.71 -0.85
C ASP A 31 9.52 -4.87 -0.51
N ILE A 32 8.82 -3.74 -0.32
CA ILE A 32 7.38 -3.73 0.00
C ILE A 32 6.59 -4.24 -1.20
N LEU A 33 6.92 -3.77 -2.40
CA LEU A 33 6.27 -4.17 -3.64
C LEU A 33 6.45 -5.68 -3.91
N GLN A 34 7.67 -6.19 -3.75
CA GLN A 34 7.96 -7.62 -3.88
C GLN A 34 7.15 -8.46 -2.90
N MET A 35 7.01 -7.99 -1.66
CA MET A 35 6.22 -8.71 -0.65
C MET A 35 4.73 -8.70 -0.96
N ILE A 36 4.19 -7.58 -1.45
CA ILE A 36 2.80 -7.46 -1.91
C ILE A 36 2.54 -8.45 -3.06
N GLU A 37 3.44 -8.49 -4.03
CA GLU A 37 3.33 -9.41 -5.17
C GLU A 37 3.39 -10.88 -4.71
N THR A 38 4.33 -11.20 -3.82
CA THR A 38 4.43 -12.54 -3.22
C THR A 38 3.15 -12.92 -2.48
N ALA A 39 2.56 -11.99 -1.72
CA ALA A 39 1.32 -12.21 -1.00
C ALA A 39 0.13 -12.47 -1.93
N LEU A 40 0.03 -11.72 -3.04
CA LEU A 40 -0.99 -11.91 -4.07
C LEU A 40 -0.83 -13.26 -4.78
N GLN A 41 0.39 -13.62 -5.18
CA GLN A 41 0.68 -14.91 -5.82
C GLN A 41 0.32 -16.09 -4.91
N LYS A 42 0.70 -16.02 -3.63
CA LYS A 42 0.46 -17.09 -2.64
C LYS A 42 -0.95 -17.06 -2.04
N LYS A 43 -1.76 -16.04 -2.36
CA LYS A 43 -3.07 -15.77 -1.72
C LYS A 43 -2.98 -15.81 -0.20
N SER A 44 -1.87 -15.28 0.32
CA SER A 44 -1.56 -15.27 1.75
C SER A 44 -2.04 -13.98 2.40
N GLY A 45 -2.46 -14.09 3.65
CA GLY A 45 -2.71 -12.93 4.48
C GLY A 45 -1.44 -12.11 4.72
N VAL A 46 -1.61 -10.83 5.01
CA VAL A 46 -0.53 -9.89 5.32
C VAL A 46 -0.78 -9.13 6.61
N HIS A 47 0.31 -8.76 7.25
CA HIS A 47 0.35 -7.80 8.33
C HIS A 47 1.11 -6.57 7.83
N VAL A 48 0.42 -5.44 7.79
CA VAL A 48 0.94 -4.17 7.29
C VAL A 48 1.04 -3.20 8.46
N ILE A 49 2.22 -2.64 8.67
CA ILE A 49 2.47 -1.55 9.60
C ILE A 49 2.59 -0.29 8.75
N PHE A 50 1.71 0.68 8.98
CA PHE A 50 1.66 1.92 8.24
C PHE A 50 1.40 3.08 9.19
N SER A 51 2.12 4.19 9.00
CA SER A 51 2.14 5.31 9.95
C SER A 51 2.32 4.76 11.39
N ASP A 52 1.35 4.97 12.29
CA ASP A 52 1.42 4.47 13.68
C ASP A 52 0.38 3.38 13.98
N LYS A 53 -0.10 2.71 12.94
CA LYS A 53 -1.12 1.66 13.03
C LYS A 53 -0.63 0.37 12.39
N SER A 54 -1.26 -0.72 12.79
CA SER A 54 -1.02 -2.04 12.20
C SER A 54 -2.34 -2.66 11.75
N PHE A 55 -2.32 -3.36 10.62
CA PHE A 55 -3.50 -4.01 10.08
C PHE A 55 -3.16 -5.40 9.55
N THR A 56 -3.96 -6.38 9.95
CA THR A 56 -3.84 -7.77 9.51
C THR A 56 -5.04 -8.13 8.66
N GLY A 57 -4.80 -8.69 7.48
CA GLY A 57 -5.88 -9.05 6.58
C GLY A 57 -5.43 -9.68 5.27
N ASP A 58 -6.41 -10.01 4.42
CA ASP A 58 -6.16 -10.47 3.06
C ASP A 58 -6.03 -9.25 2.14
N ILE A 59 -5.09 -9.29 1.19
CA ILE A 59 -5.00 -8.26 0.15
C ILE A 59 -6.16 -8.48 -0.83
N VAL A 60 -6.98 -7.45 -1.02
CA VAL A 60 -8.08 -7.46 -2.00
C VAL A 60 -7.59 -6.97 -3.36
N LYS A 61 -6.82 -5.87 -3.36
CA LYS A 61 -6.31 -5.24 -4.57
C LYS A 61 -5.08 -4.39 -4.28
N TYR A 62 -4.15 -4.36 -5.23
CA TYR A 62 -3.13 -3.34 -5.31
C TYR A 62 -3.38 -2.47 -6.55
N ASP A 63 -3.64 -1.18 -6.34
CA ASP A 63 -3.82 -0.19 -7.40
C ASP A 63 -2.47 0.49 -7.68
N LYS A 64 -1.78 0.03 -8.73
CA LYS A 64 -0.48 0.55 -9.16
C LYS A 64 -0.55 2.01 -9.56
N GLY A 65 -1.63 2.45 -10.21
CA GLY A 65 -1.76 3.81 -10.72
C GLY A 65 -1.89 4.86 -9.62
N ARG A 66 -2.43 4.47 -8.46
CA ARG A 66 -2.56 5.34 -7.29
C ARG A 66 -1.60 4.99 -6.15
N GLN A 67 -0.77 3.97 -6.34
CA GLN A 67 0.09 3.38 -5.31
C GLN A 67 -0.68 3.12 -3.99
N GLN A 68 -1.82 2.43 -4.10
CA GLN A 68 -2.71 2.13 -2.98
C GLN A 68 -2.97 0.63 -2.83
N LEU A 69 -2.86 0.14 -1.61
CA LEU A 69 -3.14 -1.23 -1.21
C LEU A 69 -4.47 -1.30 -0.46
N ILE A 70 -5.37 -2.18 -0.90
CA ILE A 70 -6.66 -2.43 -0.26
C ILE A 70 -6.55 -3.75 0.49
N VAL A 71 -6.65 -3.70 1.82
CA VAL A 71 -6.55 -4.87 2.70
C VAL A 71 -7.86 -5.05 3.47
N LYS A 72 -8.38 -6.28 3.49
CA LYS A 72 -9.61 -6.64 4.21
C LYS A 72 -9.28 -7.46 5.45
N ASN A 73 -9.77 -7.02 6.60
CA ASN A 73 -9.58 -7.71 7.87
C ASN A 73 -10.25 -9.10 7.86
N PHE A 74 -9.63 -10.08 8.52
CA PHE A 74 -10.16 -11.45 8.58
C PHE A 74 -11.46 -11.60 9.38
N GLN A 75 -11.72 -10.72 10.35
CA GLN A 75 -12.79 -10.86 11.35
C GLN A 75 -14.01 -9.99 11.08
N LYS A 76 -13.82 -8.71 10.74
CA LYS A 76 -14.90 -7.70 10.80
C LYS A 76 -15.41 -7.22 9.44
N SER A 77 -15.05 -7.90 8.34
CA SER A 77 -15.33 -7.46 6.96
C SER A 77 -14.90 -6.01 6.64
N MET A 78 -14.10 -5.39 7.50
CA MET A 78 -13.62 -4.02 7.34
C MET A 78 -12.44 -4.00 6.38
N SER A 79 -12.50 -3.12 5.39
CA SER A 79 -11.40 -2.88 4.46
C SER A 79 -10.72 -1.56 4.78
N THR A 80 -9.42 -1.49 4.55
CA THR A 80 -8.61 -0.28 4.71
C THR A 80 -7.78 -0.07 3.47
N ILE A 81 -7.71 1.18 3.03
CA ILE A 81 -6.89 1.63 1.91
C ILE A 81 -5.61 2.25 2.50
N ILE A 82 -4.45 1.77 2.07
CA ILE A 82 -3.14 2.15 2.58
C ILE A 82 -2.30 2.61 1.39
N ARG A 83 -1.73 3.82 1.43
CA ARG A 83 -0.76 4.25 0.41
C ARG A 83 0.56 3.54 0.62
N ILE A 84 1.25 3.15 -0.45
CA ILE A 84 2.55 2.46 -0.35
C ILE A 84 3.57 3.32 0.41
N SER A 85 3.58 4.64 0.16
CA SER A 85 4.43 5.61 0.88
C SER A 85 4.26 5.60 2.40
N ASP A 86 3.08 5.25 2.89
CA ASP A 86 2.75 5.28 4.31
C ASP A 86 3.14 3.95 5.00
N ILE A 87 3.50 2.91 4.23
CA ILE A 87 3.87 1.59 4.74
C ILE A 87 5.30 1.63 5.28
N LYS A 88 5.44 1.36 6.57
CA LYS A 88 6.74 1.18 7.21
C LYS A 88 7.26 -0.25 7.04
N ARG A 89 6.36 -1.25 7.04
CA ARG A 89 6.71 -2.66 6.93
C ARG A 89 5.53 -3.53 6.52
N ILE A 90 5.79 -4.56 5.71
CA ILE A 90 4.82 -5.60 5.36
C ILE A 90 5.42 -6.99 5.62
N ARG A 91 4.60 -7.91 6.12
CA ARG A 91 4.96 -9.31 6.35
C ARG A 91 3.81 -10.25 6.00
N LEU A 92 4.17 -11.46 5.57
CA LEU A 92 3.20 -12.53 5.34
C LEU A 92 2.73 -13.11 6.67
N VAL A 93 1.46 -13.44 6.74
CA VAL A 93 0.82 -14.03 7.91
C VAL A 93 0.54 -15.50 7.62
N PRO A 94 0.95 -16.43 8.50
CA PRO A 94 0.62 -17.85 8.34
C PRO A 94 -0.89 -18.11 8.31
N ASN A 95 -1.30 -19.12 7.55
CA ASN A 95 -2.72 -19.51 7.45
C ASN A 95 -3.34 -19.87 8.81
N THR A 96 -2.56 -20.40 9.75
CA THR A 96 -3.02 -20.73 11.11
C THR A 96 -3.60 -19.51 11.83
N ILE A 97 -2.97 -18.34 11.68
CA ILE A 97 -3.44 -17.08 12.28
C ILE A 97 -4.72 -16.61 11.59
N ARG A 98 -4.80 -16.76 10.26
CA ARG A 98 -6.01 -16.42 9.50
C ARG A 98 -7.22 -17.21 10.00
N GLU A 99 -7.06 -18.53 10.14
CA GLU A 99 -8.15 -19.40 10.57
C GLU A 99 -8.51 -19.19 12.05
N ALA A 100 -7.52 -18.96 12.93
CA ALA A 100 -7.77 -18.63 14.34
C ALA A 100 -8.57 -17.33 14.50
N GLN A 101 -8.24 -16.30 13.73
CA GLN A 101 -8.96 -15.03 13.78
C GLN A 101 -10.40 -15.16 13.26
N LYS A 102 -10.62 -15.89 12.16
CA LYS A 102 -11.97 -16.15 11.62
C LYS A 102 -12.87 -16.93 12.59
N ARG A 103 -12.32 -17.86 13.36
CA ARG A 103 -13.11 -18.59 14.38
C ARG A 103 -13.57 -17.68 15.51
N ASN A 104 -12.69 -16.79 15.97
CA ASN A 104 -13.00 -15.84 17.05
C ASN A 104 -14.08 -14.82 16.70
N SER A 105 -14.32 -14.50 15.41
CA SER A 105 -15.43 -13.62 15.04
C SER A 105 -16.80 -14.27 15.15
N ASN A 106 -16.89 -15.60 15.05
CA ASN A 106 -18.17 -16.34 15.14
C ASN A 106 -18.57 -16.67 16.59
N LEU A 107 -17.71 -16.36 17.56
CA LEU A 107 -17.90 -16.60 19.00
C LEU A 107 -18.43 -15.36 19.74
N LYS A 108 -18.85 -14.32 19.02
CA LYS A 108 -19.36 -13.06 19.58
C LYS A 108 -20.84 -12.87 19.29
#